data_AF-A0A059LKG2-F1
#
_entry.id   AF-A0A059LKG2-F1
#
_cell.length_a   1.000
_cell.length_b   1.000
_cell.length_c   1.000
_cell.angle_alpha   90.00
_cell.angle_beta   90.00
_cell.angle_gamma   90.00
#
_symmetry.space_group_name_H-M   'P 1'
#
loop_
_entity.id
_entity.type
_entity.pdbx_description
1 polymer ?
#
loop_
_entity_poly.entity_id
_entity_poly.type
_entity_poly.pdbx_seq_one_letter_code
_entity_poly.pdbx_strand_id
1 'polypeptide(L)'
;MPASPLAPDPSPRTRLGALLHRGLRAMGEAVAAARAEAGLEAWPSTGSLASATSFQSDASRTQAQLRDADASLSAMLRERIVLGLSRRFQQRRARGLLSPRSWRALRSACALAREGLGRETHAPLSVWEHVSAQVRPGRLSRLGQRLEERLPEEGREGCCGRVREWLMVRQLRESLFTCEVALEFFLALMPTPHNMEWLYESQTVVPVALLSELQDQLQAAHDALKALDEHGAAFFDAIQTHRAHMAVLHSQKEFVHRLFVQGLLDEREEAELRQIIDEIVLATDLHGPAIAQVQ
;
A
#
# COMPACT_ATOMS: atom_id res chain seq x y z
N MET A 1 -5.93 5.47 -47.74
CA MET A 1 -5.35 5.70 -46.40
C MET A 1 -5.16 4.33 -45.76
N PRO A 2 -3.95 3.74 -45.75
CA PRO A 2 -3.72 2.48 -45.05
C PRO A 2 -3.90 2.71 -43.54
N ALA A 3 -4.73 1.90 -42.89
CA ALA A 3 -4.89 1.93 -41.45
C ALA A 3 -3.52 1.66 -40.81
N SER A 4 -3.00 2.62 -40.03
CA SER A 4 -1.81 2.37 -39.23
C SER A 4 -2.08 1.17 -38.33
N PRO A 5 -1.17 0.18 -38.28
CA PRO A 5 -1.35 -0.97 -37.41
C PRO A 5 -1.47 -0.47 -35.97
N LEU A 6 -2.58 -0.82 -35.31
CA LEU A 6 -2.76 -0.57 -33.88
C LEU A 6 -1.58 -1.21 -33.15
N ALA A 7 -0.79 -0.38 -32.46
CA ALA A 7 0.28 -0.88 -31.61
C ALA A 7 -0.30 -1.86 -30.59
N PRO A 8 0.37 -3.00 -30.32
CA PRO A 8 -0.11 -3.97 -29.36
C PRO A 8 -0.23 -3.31 -27.99
N ASP A 9 -1.39 -3.48 -27.37
CA ASP A 9 -1.71 -2.86 -26.10
C ASP A 9 -0.73 -3.39 -25.04
N PRO A 10 0.05 -2.54 -24.34
CA PRO A 10 1.06 -3.02 -23.41
C PRO A 10 0.41 -3.85 -22.31
N SER A 11 1.05 -4.99 -21.99
CA SER A 11 0.54 -5.93 -20.99
C SER A 11 0.25 -5.23 -19.64
N PRO A 12 -0.72 -5.73 -18.85
CA PRO A 12 -1.06 -5.17 -17.53
C PRO A 12 0.17 -5.01 -16.63
N ARG A 13 1.12 -5.94 -16.72
CA ARG A 13 2.40 -5.91 -16.01
C ARG A 13 3.26 -4.71 -16.39
N THR A 14 3.38 -4.43 -17.69
CA THR A 14 4.13 -3.27 -18.19
C THR A 14 3.50 -1.96 -17.72
N ARG A 15 2.16 -1.89 -17.68
CA ARG A 15 1.43 -0.72 -17.18
C ARG A 15 1.62 -0.51 -15.68
N LEU A 16 1.52 -1.57 -14.88
CA LEU A 16 1.74 -1.48 -13.43
C LEU A 16 3.20 -1.08 -13.14
N GLY A 17 4.18 -1.72 -13.77
CA GLY A 17 5.59 -1.35 -13.62
C GLY A 17 5.85 0.11 -13.99
N ALA A 18 5.27 0.61 -15.09
CA ALA A 18 5.37 2.01 -15.48
C ALA A 18 4.74 2.96 -14.46
N LEU A 19 3.60 2.60 -13.85
CA LEU A 19 2.95 3.37 -12.80
C LEU A 19 3.79 3.41 -11.52
N LEU A 20 4.34 2.27 -11.08
CA LEU A 20 5.21 2.20 -9.91
C LEU A 20 6.45 3.08 -10.10
N HIS A 21 7.10 2.97 -11.26
CA HIS A 21 8.27 3.79 -11.61
C HIS A 21 7.93 5.29 -11.70
N ARG A 22 6.79 5.65 -12.29
CA ARG A 22 6.34 7.05 -12.36
C ARG A 22 6.06 7.62 -10.98
N GLY A 23 5.43 6.85 -10.09
CA GLY A 23 5.15 7.26 -8.71
C GLY A 23 6.41 7.54 -7.90
N LEU A 24 7.37 6.61 -7.94
CA LEU A 24 8.68 6.79 -7.27
C LEU A 24 9.45 7.98 -7.85
N ARG A 25 9.45 8.15 -9.17
CA ARG A 25 10.10 9.29 -9.82
C ARG A 25 9.43 10.61 -9.39
N ALA A 26 8.10 10.69 -9.42
CA ALA A 26 7.38 11.90 -9.01
C ALA A 26 7.63 12.27 -7.54
N MET A 27 7.68 11.26 -6.64
CA MET A 27 8.02 11.51 -5.23
C MET A 27 9.48 11.96 -5.09
N GLY A 28 10.41 11.32 -5.81
CA GLY A 28 11.83 11.71 -5.80
C GLY A 28 12.07 13.12 -6.37
N GLU A 29 11.36 13.49 -7.43
CA GLU A 29 11.38 14.84 -8.01
C GLU A 29 10.81 15.87 -7.04
N ALA A 30 9.70 15.56 -6.35
CA ALA A 30 9.13 16.43 -5.31
C ALA A 30 10.10 16.63 -4.13
N VAL A 31 10.77 15.56 -3.68
CA VAL A 31 11.80 15.63 -2.64
C VAL A 31 13.01 16.44 -3.10
N ALA A 32 13.45 16.25 -4.34
CA ALA A 32 14.57 17.00 -4.92
C ALA A 32 14.23 18.50 -5.06
N ALA A 33 13.03 18.82 -5.54
CA ALA A 33 12.54 20.20 -5.65
C ALA A 33 12.44 20.86 -4.26
N ALA A 34 11.84 20.16 -3.27
CA ALA A 34 11.75 20.67 -1.91
C ALA A 34 13.13 20.88 -1.27
N ARG A 35 14.12 20.03 -1.57
CA ARG A 35 15.52 20.23 -1.13
C ARG A 35 16.17 21.44 -1.79
N ALA A 36 15.94 21.65 -3.08
CA ALA A 36 16.45 22.81 -3.82
C ALA A 36 15.84 24.12 -3.29
N GLU A 37 14.51 24.15 -3.08
CA GLU A 37 13.81 25.30 -2.49
C GLU A 37 14.24 25.58 -1.05
N ALA A 38 14.53 24.54 -0.25
CA ALA A 38 15.06 24.68 1.10
C ALA A 38 16.53 25.16 1.15
N GLY A 39 17.18 25.40 0.01
CA GLY A 39 18.58 25.80 -0.06
C GLY A 39 19.54 24.72 0.47
N LEU A 40 19.12 23.46 0.46
CA LEU A 40 19.91 22.29 0.87
C LEU A 40 20.70 21.69 -0.30
N GLU A 41 21.12 22.53 -1.27
CA GLU A 41 22.23 22.15 -2.13
C GLU A 41 23.51 22.09 -1.30
N ALA A 42 24.33 21.07 -1.54
CA ALA A 42 25.55 20.76 -0.81
C ALA A 42 26.29 22.02 -0.35
N TRP A 43 26.31 22.25 0.97
CA TRP A 43 27.02 23.38 1.56
C TRP A 43 28.49 23.35 1.08
N PRO A 44 29.02 24.42 0.47
CA PRO A 44 30.45 24.55 0.30
C PRO A 44 31.09 24.62 1.69
N SER A 45 31.99 23.68 1.97
CA SER A 45 32.79 23.71 3.19
C SER A 45 33.62 24.99 3.23
N THR A 46 33.49 25.69 4.35
CA THR A 46 34.44 26.64 4.94
C THR A 46 34.74 27.93 4.16
N GLY A 47 34.28 29.06 4.72
CA GLY A 47 34.69 30.39 4.27
C GLY A 47 34.24 31.53 5.19
N SER A 48 34.85 31.62 6.37
CA SER A 48 35.17 32.86 7.12
C SER A 48 34.11 33.98 7.23
N LEU A 49 33.51 34.12 8.41
CA LEU A 49 33.10 35.43 8.96
C LEU A 49 33.32 35.46 10.48
N ALA A 50 34.53 35.85 10.88
CA ALA A 50 34.79 36.34 12.21
C ALA A 50 34.41 37.84 12.26
N SER A 51 33.28 38.15 12.90
CA SER A 51 33.01 39.39 13.67
C SER A 51 31.50 39.58 13.88
N ALA A 52 30.93 39.02 14.96
CA ALA A 52 29.63 39.42 15.52
C ALA A 52 29.36 38.69 16.86
N THR A 53 30.10 39.02 17.92
CA THR A 53 30.02 38.30 19.21
C THR A 53 29.07 38.91 20.25
N SER A 54 28.13 39.78 19.88
CA SER A 54 27.13 40.31 20.84
C SER A 54 25.66 40.23 20.40
N PHE A 55 25.34 39.70 19.22
CA PHE A 55 23.97 39.41 18.77
C PHE A 55 23.63 37.90 18.72
N GLN A 56 24.56 37.05 19.16
CA GLN A 56 24.43 35.59 19.06
C GLN A 56 23.41 34.98 20.03
N SER A 57 23.11 35.61 21.18
CA SER A 57 22.18 35.02 22.16
C SER A 57 20.73 35.03 21.69
N ASP A 58 20.30 36.07 20.98
CA ASP A 58 18.93 36.20 20.48
C ASP A 58 18.75 35.42 19.18
N ALA A 59 19.76 35.38 18.29
CA ALA A 59 19.75 34.52 17.11
C ALA A 59 19.66 33.02 17.48
N SER A 60 20.38 32.59 18.52
CA SER A 60 20.33 31.19 18.98
C SER A 60 18.95 30.81 19.56
N ARG A 61 18.31 31.74 20.27
CA ARG A 61 16.95 31.54 20.82
C ARG A 61 15.91 31.47 19.70
N THR A 62 15.99 32.35 18.71
CA THR A 62 15.09 32.33 17.55
C THR A 62 15.28 31.04 16.74
N GLN A 63 16.52 30.56 16.58
CA GLN A 63 16.79 29.30 15.89
C GLN A 63 16.26 28.07 16.66
N ALA A 64 16.34 28.06 17.99
CA ALA A 64 15.75 27.00 18.81
C ALA A 64 14.22 27.00 18.71
N GLN A 65 13.57 28.17 18.79
CA GLN A 65 12.12 28.30 18.63
C GLN A 65 11.63 27.86 17.26
N LEU A 66 12.37 28.17 16.19
CA LEU A 66 12.05 27.72 14.84
C LEU A 66 12.16 26.18 14.70
N ARG A 67 13.17 25.57 15.34
CA ARG A 67 13.32 24.10 15.36
C ARG A 67 12.21 23.41 16.13
N ASP A 68 11.81 23.97 17.27
CA ASP A 68 10.69 23.43 18.06
C ASP A 68 9.36 23.56 17.31
N ALA A 69 9.14 24.68 16.61
CA ALA A 69 7.98 24.88 15.76
C ALA A 69 7.95 23.90 14.57
N ASP A 70 9.08 23.68 13.90
CA ASP A 70 9.21 22.71 12.80
C ASP A 70 9.01 21.26 13.27
N ALA A 71 9.52 20.92 14.45
CA ALA A 71 9.29 19.61 15.08
C ALA A 71 7.83 19.38 15.44
N SER A 72 7.17 20.38 16.04
CA SER A 72 5.75 20.33 16.38
C SER A 72 4.88 20.21 15.13
N LEU A 73 5.19 20.99 14.09
CA LEU A 73 4.53 20.90 12.79
C LEU A 73 4.71 19.50 12.17
N SER A 74 5.94 18.98 12.17
CA SER A 74 6.23 17.64 11.65
C SER A 74 5.44 16.55 12.39
N ALA A 75 5.34 16.63 13.72
CA ALA A 75 4.56 15.68 14.52
C ALA A 75 3.06 15.74 14.18
N MET A 76 2.50 16.95 14.06
CA MET A 76 1.11 17.15 13.64
C MET A 76 0.85 16.57 12.24
N LEU A 77 1.76 16.82 11.29
CA LEU A 77 1.64 16.30 9.93
C LEU A 77 1.76 14.77 9.89
N ARG A 78 2.66 14.16 10.67
CA ARG A 78 2.75 12.69 10.81
C ARG A 78 1.44 12.09 11.33
N GLU A 79 0.84 12.69 12.36
CA GLU A 79 -0.46 12.24 12.87
C GLU A 79 -1.55 12.35 11.80
N ARG A 80 -1.60 13.49 11.10
CA ARG A 80 -2.53 13.71 9.99
C ARG A 80 -2.34 12.68 8.87
N ILE A 81 -1.11 12.31 8.56
CA ILE A 81 -0.78 11.24 7.61
C ILE A 81 -1.37 9.91 8.05
N VAL A 82 -1.12 9.49 9.29
CA VAL A 82 -1.62 8.21 9.80
C VAL A 82 -3.16 8.18 9.80
N LEU A 83 -3.81 9.29 10.17
CA LEU A 83 -5.26 9.42 10.12
C LEU A 83 -5.80 9.38 8.68
N GLY A 84 -5.15 10.07 7.75
CA GLY A 84 -5.48 10.07 6.32
C GLY A 84 -5.40 8.67 5.72
N LEU A 85 -4.31 7.94 6.02
CA LEU A 85 -4.14 6.53 5.65
C LEU A 85 -5.25 5.65 6.21
N SER A 86 -5.54 5.76 7.51
CA SER A 86 -6.61 4.98 8.16
C SER A 86 -7.97 5.22 7.51
N ARG A 87 -8.32 6.49 7.25
CA ARG A 87 -9.58 6.86 6.57
C ARG A 87 -9.65 6.30 5.16
N ARG A 88 -8.54 6.38 4.41
CA ARG A 88 -8.45 5.82 3.05
C ARG A 88 -8.67 4.30 3.08
N PHE A 89 -7.99 3.56 3.95
CA PHE A 89 -8.16 2.11 4.04
C PHE A 89 -9.59 1.72 4.43
N GLN A 90 -10.23 2.50 5.30
CA GLN A 90 -11.65 2.31 5.62
C GLN A 90 -12.55 2.54 4.39
N GLN A 91 -12.31 3.57 3.59
CA GLN A 91 -13.05 3.83 2.34
C GLN A 91 -12.82 2.70 1.31
N ARG A 92 -11.58 2.23 1.14
CA ARG A 92 -11.26 1.10 0.26
C ARG A 92 -11.95 -0.18 0.70
N ARG A 93 -12.02 -0.43 2.01
CA ARG A 93 -12.79 -1.53 2.59
C ARG A 93 -14.28 -1.39 2.32
N ALA A 94 -14.85 -0.21 2.51
CA ALA A 94 -16.28 0.05 2.24
C ALA A 94 -16.64 -0.20 0.77
N ARG A 95 -15.69 0.05 -0.15
CA ARG A 95 -15.84 -0.24 -1.59
C ARG A 95 -15.58 -1.72 -1.96
N GLY A 96 -15.25 -2.58 -0.99
CA GLY A 96 -14.94 -3.98 -1.27
C GLY A 96 -13.60 -4.23 -1.96
N LEU A 97 -12.72 -3.22 -2.01
CA LEU A 97 -11.43 -3.31 -2.71
C LEU A 97 -10.29 -3.82 -1.82
N LEU A 98 -10.59 -4.01 -0.53
CA LEU A 98 -9.67 -4.46 0.50
C LEU A 98 -10.33 -5.58 1.31
N SER A 99 -9.67 -6.73 1.37
CA SER A 99 -10.13 -7.89 2.13
C SER A 99 -10.21 -7.58 3.64
N PRO A 100 -11.07 -8.27 4.41
CA PRO A 100 -11.18 -8.06 5.85
C PRO A 100 -9.87 -8.33 6.61
N ARG A 101 -9.01 -9.21 6.10
CA ARG A 101 -7.71 -9.52 6.70
C ARG A 101 -6.72 -8.38 6.46
N SER A 102 -6.59 -7.92 5.23
CA SER A 102 -5.70 -6.81 4.84
C SER A 102 -6.10 -5.50 5.51
N TRP A 103 -7.40 -5.23 5.61
CA TRP A 103 -7.91 -4.07 6.37
C TRP A 103 -7.52 -4.11 7.85
N ARG A 104 -7.67 -5.27 8.51
CA ARG A 104 -7.29 -5.39 9.93
C ARG A 104 -5.80 -5.15 10.14
N ALA A 105 -4.95 -5.67 9.25
CA ALA A 105 -3.51 -5.49 9.33
C ALA A 105 -3.10 -4.02 9.17
N LEU A 106 -3.63 -3.35 8.14
CA LEU A 106 -3.39 -1.93 7.88
C LEU A 106 -3.94 -1.04 9.01
N ARG A 107 -5.16 -1.30 9.50
CA ARG A 107 -5.76 -0.57 10.62
C ARG A 107 -4.94 -0.72 11.90
N SER A 108 -4.49 -1.94 12.19
CA SER A 108 -3.63 -2.24 13.35
C SER A 108 -2.29 -1.49 13.24
N ALA A 109 -1.67 -1.51 12.06
CA ALA A 109 -0.41 -0.80 11.83
C ALA A 109 -0.56 0.72 11.98
N CYS A 110 -1.65 1.32 11.49
CA CYS A 110 -1.95 2.73 11.73
C CYS A 110 -2.16 3.04 13.21
N ALA A 111 -2.86 2.17 13.96
CA ALA A 111 -3.06 2.35 15.39
C ALA A 111 -1.72 2.31 16.15
N LEU A 112 -0.86 1.34 15.87
CA LEU A 112 0.48 1.21 16.46
C LEU A 112 1.39 2.39 16.11
N ALA A 113 1.40 2.84 14.85
CA ALA A 113 2.17 4.00 14.46
C ALA A 113 1.72 5.26 15.22
N ARG A 114 0.41 5.45 15.39
CA ARG A 114 -0.15 6.58 16.17
C ARG A 114 0.23 6.50 17.65
N GLU A 115 0.20 5.30 18.24
CA GLU A 115 0.67 5.11 19.62
C GLU A 115 2.15 5.45 19.78
N GLY A 116 2.98 5.11 18.79
CA GLY A 116 4.40 5.51 18.74
C GLY A 116 4.59 7.02 18.71
N LEU A 117 3.87 7.71 17.82
CA LEU A 117 3.89 9.17 17.69
C LEU A 117 3.46 9.89 18.98
N GLY A 118 2.54 9.30 19.77
CA GLY A 118 2.09 9.87 21.04
C GLY A 118 3.11 9.76 22.17
N ARG A 119 4.06 8.82 22.09
CA ARG A 119 5.10 8.61 23.12
C ARG A 119 6.33 9.46 22.88
N GLU A 120 6.72 9.62 21.61
CA GLU A 120 7.92 10.32 21.19
C GLU A 120 7.57 11.35 20.11
N THR A 121 7.71 12.64 20.42
CA THR A 121 7.41 13.75 19.49
C THR A 121 8.22 13.67 18.20
N HIS A 122 9.39 13.03 18.25
CA HIS A 122 10.31 12.86 17.11
C HIS A 122 10.30 11.45 16.53
N ALA A 123 9.36 10.58 16.90
CA ALA A 123 9.27 9.26 16.30
C ALA A 123 9.03 9.37 14.77
N PRO A 124 9.82 8.65 13.95
CA PRO A 124 9.62 8.63 12.51
C PRO A 124 8.32 7.90 12.15
N LEU A 125 7.78 8.21 10.97
CA LEU A 125 6.64 7.47 10.43
C LEU A 125 7.03 6.02 10.12
N SER A 126 6.49 5.06 10.88
CA SER A 126 6.86 3.63 10.82
C SER A 126 5.69 2.69 10.47
N VAL A 127 4.68 3.15 9.72
CA VAL A 127 3.48 2.36 9.41
C VAL A 127 3.83 1.04 8.69
N TRP A 128 4.69 1.12 7.67
CA TRP A 128 5.14 -0.05 6.91
C TRP A 128 5.90 -1.05 7.76
N GLU A 129 6.68 -0.59 8.74
CA GLU A 129 7.40 -1.49 9.65
C GLU A 129 6.41 -2.40 10.39
N HIS A 130 5.36 -1.81 10.97
CA HIS A 130 4.30 -2.53 11.65
C HIS A 130 3.48 -3.42 10.70
N VAL A 131 3.28 -2.99 9.45
CA VAL A 131 2.65 -3.83 8.42
C VAL A 131 3.53 -5.03 8.08
N SER A 132 4.80 -4.80 7.77
CA SER A 132 5.74 -5.83 7.35
C SER A 132 5.93 -6.90 8.43
N ALA A 133 5.88 -6.53 9.72
CA ALA A 133 5.92 -7.48 10.83
C ALA A 133 4.73 -8.46 10.81
N GLN A 134 3.56 -8.03 10.36
CA GLN A 134 2.34 -8.85 10.24
C GLN A 134 2.29 -9.66 8.93
N VAL A 135 3.04 -9.20 7.92
CA VAL A 135 3.01 -9.71 6.55
C VAL A 135 4.18 -10.67 6.26
N ARG A 136 5.18 -10.73 7.15
CA ARG A 136 6.33 -11.62 6.99
C ARG A 136 5.88 -13.07 6.74
N PRO A 137 6.41 -13.72 5.69
CA PRO A 137 6.10 -15.12 5.42
C PRO A 137 6.46 -15.94 6.66
N GLY A 138 5.50 -16.73 7.14
CA GLY A 138 5.71 -17.58 8.29
C GLY A 138 6.86 -18.56 8.06
N ARG A 139 7.35 -19.19 9.14
CA ARG A 139 8.37 -20.25 9.02
C ARG A 139 7.93 -21.36 8.05
N LEU A 140 6.63 -21.56 7.91
CA LEU A 140 6.01 -22.54 7.02
C LEU A 140 6.13 -22.20 5.54
N SER A 141 6.02 -20.93 5.12
CA SER A 141 6.22 -20.54 3.71
C SER A 141 7.67 -20.74 3.27
N ARG A 142 8.63 -20.49 4.17
CA ARG A 142 10.05 -20.84 3.93
C ARG A 142 10.29 -22.35 3.81
N LEU A 143 9.56 -23.14 4.59
CA LEU A 143 9.59 -24.60 4.48
C LEU A 143 8.97 -25.06 3.16
N GLY A 144 7.87 -24.43 2.73
CA GLY A 144 7.23 -24.66 1.43
C GLY A 144 8.22 -24.47 0.27
N GLN A 145 8.89 -23.32 0.21
CA GLN A 145 9.93 -23.05 -0.80
C GLN A 145 11.05 -24.09 -0.78
N ARG A 146 11.58 -24.41 0.41
CA ARG A 146 12.65 -25.42 0.54
C ARG A 146 12.20 -26.83 0.17
N LEU A 147 10.93 -27.15 0.38
CA LEU A 147 10.34 -28.43 -0.02
C LEU A 147 10.14 -28.47 -1.53
N GLU A 148 9.69 -27.38 -2.15
CA GLU A 148 9.52 -27.27 -3.59
C GLU A 148 10.85 -27.44 -4.34
N GLU A 149 11.93 -26.84 -3.83
CA GLU A 149 13.29 -27.02 -4.39
C GLU A 149 13.83 -28.45 -4.26
N ARG A 150 13.32 -29.24 -3.30
CA ARG A 150 13.87 -30.56 -2.94
C ARG A 150 13.03 -31.74 -3.40
N LEU A 151 11.78 -31.54 -3.82
CA LEU A 151 10.87 -32.62 -4.18
C LEU A 151 11.05 -33.00 -5.66
N PRO A 152 11.45 -34.24 -5.97
CA PRO A 152 11.55 -34.73 -7.34
C PRO A 152 10.17 -34.78 -8.02
N GLU A 153 10.14 -34.54 -9.33
CA GLU A 153 8.89 -34.46 -10.11
C GLU A 153 8.05 -35.75 -10.06
N GLU A 154 8.68 -36.89 -9.79
CA GLU A 154 8.07 -38.23 -9.75
C GLU A 154 7.12 -38.43 -8.54
N GLY A 155 7.19 -37.58 -7.52
CA GLY A 155 6.34 -37.67 -6.32
C GLY A 155 4.95 -37.04 -6.43
N ARG A 156 4.53 -36.59 -7.63
CA ARG A 156 3.31 -35.79 -7.86
C ARG A 156 2.00 -36.53 -7.56
N GLU A 157 1.94 -37.85 -7.72
CA GLU A 157 0.68 -38.61 -7.66
C GLU A 157 0.33 -39.15 -6.24
N GLY A 158 1.17 -38.90 -5.24
CA GLY A 158 1.01 -39.45 -3.89
C GLY A 158 0.44 -38.49 -2.84
N CYS A 159 0.47 -38.93 -1.57
CA CYS A 159 0.17 -38.09 -0.39
C CYS A 159 1.02 -36.80 -0.38
N CYS A 160 2.27 -36.89 -0.85
CA CYS A 160 3.18 -35.75 -1.02
C CYS A 160 2.64 -34.69 -2.00
N GLY A 161 1.91 -35.10 -3.04
CA GLY A 161 1.26 -34.18 -3.99
C GLY A 161 0.20 -33.31 -3.32
N ARG A 162 -0.66 -33.90 -2.48
CA ARG A 162 -1.69 -33.14 -1.73
C ARG A 162 -1.08 -32.19 -0.70
N VAL A 163 -0.03 -32.63 -0.01
CA VAL A 163 0.69 -31.76 0.94
C VAL A 163 1.35 -30.59 0.21
N ARG A 164 1.95 -30.84 -0.96
CA ARG A 164 2.51 -29.79 -1.82
C ARG A 164 1.44 -28.83 -2.31
N GLU A 165 0.32 -29.33 -2.83
CA GLU A 165 -0.81 -28.51 -3.28
C GLU A 165 -1.35 -27.63 -2.14
N TRP A 166 -1.56 -28.22 -0.96
CA TRP A 166 -1.98 -27.48 0.22
C TRP A 166 -0.96 -26.39 0.62
N LEU A 167 0.34 -26.69 0.57
CA LEU A 167 1.40 -25.71 0.83
C LEU A 167 1.41 -24.59 -0.21
N MET A 168 1.26 -24.90 -1.50
CA MET A 168 1.20 -23.91 -2.57
C MET A 168 -0.03 -23.01 -2.45
N VAL A 169 -1.22 -23.58 -2.21
CA VAL A 169 -2.45 -22.81 -1.96
C VAL A 169 -2.29 -21.91 -0.73
N ARG A 170 -1.65 -22.41 0.32
CA ARG A 170 -1.38 -21.60 1.52
C ARG A 170 -0.39 -20.48 1.25
N GLN A 171 0.72 -20.76 0.58
CA GLN A 171 1.74 -19.77 0.22
C GLN A 171 1.15 -18.71 -0.70
N LEU A 172 0.29 -19.10 -1.64
CA LEU A 172 -0.50 -18.21 -2.47
C LEU A 172 -1.38 -17.31 -1.59
N ARG A 173 -2.14 -17.86 -0.63
CA ARG A 173 -2.97 -17.04 0.27
C ARG A 173 -2.15 -16.03 1.08
N GLU A 174 -0.97 -16.42 1.54
CA GLU A 174 -0.06 -15.53 2.25
C GLU A 174 0.51 -14.45 1.30
N SER A 175 0.91 -14.80 0.08
CA SER A 175 1.45 -13.83 -0.90
C SER A 175 0.40 -12.87 -1.42
N LEU A 176 -0.86 -13.31 -1.59
CA LEU A 176 -1.99 -12.44 -1.93
C LEU A 176 -2.24 -11.39 -0.87
N PHE A 177 -2.27 -11.82 0.39
CA PHE A 177 -2.43 -10.93 1.53
C PHE A 177 -1.29 -9.90 1.55
N THR A 178 -0.04 -10.34 1.37
CA THR A 178 1.12 -9.46 1.28
C THR A 178 1.00 -8.46 0.12
N CYS A 179 0.62 -8.94 -1.06
CA CYS A 179 0.49 -8.13 -2.25
C CYS A 179 -0.61 -7.08 -2.11
N GLU A 180 -1.78 -7.49 -1.62
CA GLU A 180 -2.91 -6.59 -1.40
C GLU A 180 -2.54 -5.48 -0.42
N VAL A 181 -1.93 -5.84 0.71
CA VAL A 181 -1.49 -4.87 1.73
C VAL A 181 -0.41 -3.94 1.18
N ALA A 182 0.61 -4.49 0.50
CA ALA A 182 1.70 -3.71 -0.09
C ALA A 182 1.20 -2.75 -1.18
N LEU A 183 0.32 -3.23 -2.06
CA LEU A 183 -0.24 -2.45 -3.15
C LEU A 183 -1.14 -1.34 -2.64
N GLU A 184 -2.03 -1.62 -1.68
CA GLU A 184 -2.92 -0.60 -1.13
C GLU A 184 -2.16 0.45 -0.32
N PHE A 185 -1.13 0.04 0.43
CA PHE A 185 -0.25 0.97 1.12
C PHE A 185 0.56 1.83 0.14
N PHE A 186 1.14 1.22 -0.89
CA PHE A 186 1.86 1.92 -1.96
C PHE A 186 0.95 2.95 -2.67
N LEU A 187 -0.26 2.54 -3.07
CA LEU A 187 -1.23 3.42 -3.70
C LEU A 187 -1.70 4.54 -2.76
N ALA A 188 -1.74 4.30 -1.45
CA ALA A 188 -2.08 5.31 -0.47
C ALA A 188 -1.00 6.39 -0.31
N LEU A 189 0.26 6.01 -0.47
CA LEU A 189 1.40 6.93 -0.39
C LEU A 189 1.78 7.57 -1.74
N MET A 190 1.25 7.05 -2.85
CA MET A 190 1.52 7.62 -4.17
C MET A 190 1.06 9.09 -4.27
N PRO A 191 1.94 10.00 -4.73
CA PRO A 191 1.64 11.42 -4.88
C PRO A 191 0.75 11.58 -6.12
N THR A 192 -0.53 11.35 -5.92
CA THR A 192 -1.56 11.69 -6.89
C THR A 192 -2.49 12.69 -6.20
N PRO A 193 -2.99 13.70 -6.95
CA PRO A 193 -3.80 14.77 -6.37
C PRO A 193 -4.90 14.17 -5.50
N HIS A 194 -5.61 13.15 -5.99
CA HIS A 194 -6.70 12.46 -5.28
C HIS A 194 -6.31 11.60 -4.08
N ASN A 195 -5.08 11.09 -3.99
CA ASN A 195 -4.70 10.19 -2.89
C ASN A 195 -4.14 10.93 -1.68
N MET A 196 -3.58 12.12 -1.90
CA MET A 196 -3.00 12.98 -0.88
C MET A 196 -3.73 14.34 -0.74
N GLU A 197 -4.98 14.46 -1.20
CA GLU A 197 -5.79 15.68 -1.02
C GLU A 197 -5.75 16.15 0.45
N TRP A 198 -5.87 15.20 1.38
CA TRP A 198 -5.82 15.46 2.81
C TRP A 198 -4.47 16.03 3.31
N LEU A 199 -3.37 15.86 2.59
CA LEU A 199 -2.07 16.46 2.88
C LEU A 199 -1.98 17.88 2.29
N TYR A 200 -2.37 18.03 1.01
CA TYR A 200 -2.25 19.29 0.25
C TYR A 200 -3.30 20.34 0.62
N GLU A 201 -4.48 19.93 1.12
CA GLU A 201 -5.54 20.84 1.60
C GLU A 201 -5.06 21.79 2.70
N SER A 202 -3.98 21.44 3.41
CA SER A 202 -3.47 22.25 4.52
C SER A 202 -2.74 23.52 4.09
N GLN A 203 -2.44 23.72 2.80
CA GLN A 203 -1.55 24.79 2.29
C GLN A 203 -0.20 24.90 3.04
N THR A 204 0.13 23.91 3.87
CA THR A 204 1.27 23.96 4.77
C THR A 204 2.45 23.35 4.04
N VAL A 205 3.59 24.05 4.04
CA VAL A 205 4.82 23.53 3.44
C VAL A 205 5.20 22.26 4.19
N VAL A 206 5.26 21.14 3.47
CA VAL A 206 5.62 19.85 4.06
C VAL A 206 7.13 19.83 4.31
N PRO A 207 7.59 19.58 5.55
CA PRO A 207 9.02 19.53 5.85
C PRO A 207 9.73 18.47 5.02
N VAL A 208 10.93 18.77 4.52
CA VAL A 208 11.73 17.86 3.69
C VAL A 208 12.00 16.52 4.39
N ALA A 209 12.24 16.54 5.70
CA ALA A 209 12.45 15.34 6.50
C ALA A 209 11.24 14.39 6.45
N LEU A 210 10.03 14.94 6.50
CA LEU A 210 8.80 14.16 6.40
C LEU A 210 8.59 13.59 4.99
N LEU A 211 8.95 14.32 3.95
CA LEU A 211 8.92 13.81 2.57
C LEU A 211 9.90 12.63 2.39
N SER A 212 11.09 12.70 2.99
CA SER A 212 12.01 11.54 2.97
C SER A 212 11.45 10.34 3.73
N GLU A 213 10.82 10.54 4.90
CA GLU A 213 10.16 9.44 5.63
C GLU A 213 9.07 8.78 4.77
N LEU A 214 8.23 9.58 4.09
CA LEU A 214 7.21 9.09 3.17
C LEU A 214 7.81 8.33 1.98
N GLN A 215 8.91 8.84 1.43
CA GLN A 215 9.63 8.18 0.34
C GLN A 215 10.18 6.82 0.78
N ASP A 216 10.76 6.72 1.98
CA ASP A 216 11.30 5.47 2.53
C ASP A 216 10.17 4.44 2.74
N GLN A 217 9.03 4.87 3.27
CA GLN A 217 7.84 4.03 3.43
C GLN A 217 7.29 3.54 2.08
N LEU A 218 7.23 4.43 1.08
CA LEU A 218 6.80 4.10 -0.29
C LEU A 218 7.76 3.11 -0.96
N GLN A 219 9.07 3.34 -0.82
CA GLN A 219 10.11 2.47 -1.37
C GLN A 219 10.06 1.08 -0.75
N ALA A 220 9.91 0.98 0.57
CA ALA A 220 9.82 -0.30 1.27
C ALA A 220 8.60 -1.12 0.83
N ALA A 221 7.46 -0.47 0.59
CA ALA A 221 6.26 -1.14 0.05
C ALA A 221 6.46 -1.58 -1.41
N HIS A 222 7.14 -0.77 -2.22
CA HIS A 222 7.49 -1.12 -3.59
C HIS A 222 8.47 -2.31 -3.65
N ASP A 223 9.46 -2.35 -2.77
CA ASP A 223 10.41 -3.46 -2.72
C ASP A 223 9.72 -4.76 -2.31
N ALA A 224 8.72 -4.70 -1.44
CA ALA A 224 7.87 -5.85 -1.15
C ALA A 224 7.04 -6.30 -2.37
N LEU A 225 6.51 -5.38 -3.17
CA LEU A 225 5.82 -5.71 -4.42
C LEU A 225 6.77 -6.34 -5.45
N LYS A 226 8.00 -5.83 -5.57
CA LYS A 226 9.03 -6.42 -6.43
C LYS A 226 9.42 -7.82 -5.99
N ALA A 227 9.63 -8.02 -4.69
CA ALA A 227 9.92 -9.35 -4.14
C ALA A 227 8.78 -10.32 -4.45
N LEU A 228 7.52 -9.87 -4.51
CA LEU A 228 6.40 -10.69 -4.95
C LEU A 228 6.39 -10.96 -6.48
N ASP A 229 6.83 -10.01 -7.32
CA ASP A 229 6.90 -10.19 -8.79
C ASP A 229 7.95 -11.24 -9.20
N GLU A 230 9.01 -11.40 -8.42
CA GLU A 230 9.98 -12.49 -8.59
C GLU A 230 9.33 -13.87 -8.49
N HIS A 231 8.19 -14.00 -7.80
CA HIS A 231 7.47 -15.27 -7.69
C HIS A 231 6.67 -15.60 -8.97
N GLY A 232 6.47 -14.65 -9.90
CA GLY A 232 5.96 -14.90 -11.26
C GLY A 232 4.70 -14.13 -11.66
N ALA A 233 4.56 -13.82 -12.94
CA ALA A 233 3.44 -13.03 -13.50
C ALA A 233 2.07 -13.70 -13.33
N ALA A 234 2.03 -15.03 -13.35
CA ALA A 234 0.79 -15.81 -13.14
C ALA A 234 0.17 -15.53 -11.76
N PHE A 235 0.99 -15.24 -10.74
CA PHE A 235 0.49 -14.84 -9.43
C PHE A 235 -0.25 -13.53 -9.53
N PHE A 236 0.36 -12.50 -10.13
CA PHE A 236 -0.25 -11.17 -10.30
C PHE A 236 -1.58 -11.22 -11.03
N ASP A 237 -1.67 -11.96 -12.14
CA ASP A 237 -2.91 -12.11 -12.88
C ASP A 237 -4.01 -12.81 -12.05
N ALA A 238 -3.64 -13.84 -11.27
CA ALA A 238 -4.56 -14.48 -10.34
C ALA A 238 -5.06 -13.51 -9.24
N ILE A 239 -4.20 -12.63 -8.72
CA ILE A 239 -4.62 -11.59 -7.75
C ILE A 239 -5.58 -10.61 -8.41
N GLN A 240 -5.24 -10.10 -9.60
CA GLN A 240 -6.04 -9.08 -10.28
C GLN A 240 -7.42 -9.62 -10.68
N THR A 241 -7.47 -10.85 -11.20
CA THR A 241 -8.74 -11.52 -11.53
C THR A 241 -9.61 -11.73 -10.29
N HIS A 242 -9.04 -12.18 -9.17
CA HIS A 242 -9.77 -12.32 -7.91
C HIS A 242 -10.27 -10.98 -7.38
N ARG A 243 -9.44 -9.93 -7.37
CA ARG A 243 -9.86 -8.58 -6.94
C ARG A 243 -10.95 -7.99 -7.84
N ALA A 244 -10.82 -8.18 -9.16
CA ALA A 244 -11.84 -7.76 -10.12
C ALA A 244 -13.16 -8.48 -9.86
N HIS A 245 -13.12 -9.80 -9.63
CA HIS A 245 -14.30 -10.59 -9.30
C HIS A 245 -14.96 -10.08 -8.00
N MET A 246 -14.20 -9.92 -6.92
CA MET A 246 -14.71 -9.40 -5.65
C MET A 246 -15.31 -7.99 -5.80
N ALA A 247 -14.68 -7.12 -6.58
CA ALA A 247 -15.22 -5.79 -6.87
C ALA A 247 -16.57 -5.84 -7.62
N VAL A 248 -16.72 -6.77 -8.57
CA VAL A 248 -17.99 -6.99 -9.28
C VAL A 248 -19.07 -7.46 -8.33
N LEU A 249 -18.79 -8.45 -7.46
CA LEU A 249 -19.76 -8.95 -6.49
C LEU A 249 -20.22 -7.85 -5.53
N HIS A 250 -19.30 -7.01 -5.06
CA HIS A 250 -19.65 -5.85 -4.23
C HIS A 250 -20.47 -4.80 -4.98
N SER A 251 -20.15 -4.53 -6.25
CA SER A 251 -20.94 -3.64 -7.11
C SER A 251 -22.35 -4.18 -7.34
N GLN A 252 -22.49 -5.48 -7.54
CA GLN A 252 -23.78 -6.16 -7.67
C GLN A 252 -24.60 -6.05 -6.37
N LYS A 253 -23.97 -6.24 -5.21
CA LYS A 253 -24.62 -6.07 -3.91
C LYS A 253 -25.16 -4.64 -3.73
N GLU A 254 -24.36 -3.64 -4.07
CA GLU A 254 -24.75 -2.23 -4.01
C GLU A 254 -25.85 -1.89 -5.04
N PHE A 255 -25.81 -2.53 -6.21
CA PHE A 255 -26.85 -2.40 -7.22
C PHE A 255 -28.20 -2.95 -6.75
N VAL A 256 -28.21 -4.14 -6.13
CA VAL A 256 -29.43 -4.71 -5.51
C VAL A 256 -30.01 -3.75 -4.47
N HIS A 257 -29.17 -3.21 -3.61
CA HIS A 257 -29.60 -2.22 -2.62
C HIS A 257 -30.21 -0.96 -3.26
N ARG A 258 -29.61 -0.47 -4.36
CA ARG A 258 -30.16 0.68 -5.11
C ARG A 258 -31.52 0.38 -5.74
N LEU A 259 -31.74 -0.83 -6.26
CA LEU A 259 -33.03 -1.25 -6.81
C LEU A 259 -34.12 -1.27 -5.73
N PHE A 260 -33.77 -1.75 -4.53
CA PHE A 260 -34.67 -1.70 -3.37
C PHE A 260 -35.02 -0.26 -2.98
N VAL A 261 -34.05 0.64 -2.87
CA VAL A 261 -34.29 2.06 -2.56
C VAL A 261 -35.19 2.75 -3.60
N GLN A 262 -35.15 2.29 -4.85
CA GLN A 262 -36.02 2.78 -5.93
C GLN A 262 -37.43 2.16 -5.93
N GLY A 263 -37.72 1.23 -5.02
CA GLY A 263 -39.00 0.52 -4.94
C GLY A 263 -39.20 -0.51 -6.06
N LEU A 264 -38.13 -0.94 -6.73
CA LEU A 264 -38.16 -1.93 -7.80
C LEU A 264 -38.07 -3.37 -7.28
N LEU A 265 -37.66 -3.54 -6.03
CA LEU A 265 -37.62 -4.82 -5.31
C LEU A 265 -38.38 -4.66 -4.00
N ASP A 266 -39.06 -5.72 -3.57
CA ASP A 266 -39.57 -5.79 -2.20
C ASP A 266 -38.45 -6.14 -1.19
N GLU A 267 -38.74 -6.01 0.10
CA GLU A 267 -37.76 -6.27 1.17
C GLU A 267 -37.29 -7.74 1.18
N ARG A 268 -38.15 -8.67 0.76
CA ARG A 268 -37.84 -10.10 0.71
C ARG A 268 -36.90 -10.41 -0.45
N GLU A 269 -37.16 -9.87 -1.63
CA GLU A 269 -36.32 -10.00 -2.82
C GLU A 269 -34.94 -9.39 -2.59
N GLU A 270 -34.85 -8.21 -1.94
CA GLU A 270 -33.56 -7.63 -1.57
C GLU A 270 -32.76 -8.57 -0.64
N ALA A 271 -33.42 -9.11 0.39
CA ALA A 271 -32.78 -10.00 1.35
C ALA A 271 -32.29 -11.30 0.69
N GLU A 272 -33.11 -11.95 -0.14
CA GLU A 272 -32.76 -13.18 -0.85
C GLU A 272 -31.57 -12.95 -1.82
N LEU A 273 -31.62 -11.90 -2.64
CA LEU A 273 -30.53 -11.58 -3.57
C LEU A 273 -29.23 -11.22 -2.84
N ARG A 274 -29.30 -10.47 -1.74
CA ARG A 274 -28.13 -10.12 -0.94
C ARG A 274 -27.51 -11.35 -0.28
N GLN A 275 -28.33 -12.28 0.21
CA GLN A 275 -27.85 -13.54 0.79
C GLN A 275 -27.08 -14.36 -0.25
N ILE A 276 -27.63 -14.53 -1.46
CA ILE A 276 -26.95 -15.27 -2.54
C ILE A 276 -25.59 -14.65 -2.86
N ILE A 277 -25.53 -13.32 -2.97
CA ILE A 277 -24.26 -12.62 -3.24
C ILE A 277 -23.28 -12.82 -2.07
N ASP A 278 -23.75 -12.76 -0.81
CA ASP A 278 -22.91 -12.96 0.37
C ASP A 278 -22.36 -14.39 0.46
N GLU A 279 -23.14 -15.40 0.06
CA GLU A 279 -22.69 -16.79 -0.06
C GLU A 279 -21.60 -16.95 -1.14
N ILE A 280 -21.77 -16.30 -2.30
CA ILE A 280 -20.76 -16.31 -3.38
C ILE A 280 -19.48 -15.59 -2.94
N VAL A 281 -19.60 -14.45 -2.25
CA VAL A 281 -18.47 -13.70 -1.68
C VAL A 281 -17.72 -14.57 -0.68
N LEU A 282 -18.43 -15.23 0.24
CA LEU A 282 -17.84 -16.13 1.22
C LEU A 282 -17.15 -17.32 0.53
N ALA A 283 -17.78 -17.94 -0.45
CA ALA A 283 -17.19 -19.03 -1.22
C ALA A 283 -15.92 -18.56 -1.96
N THR A 284 -15.96 -17.40 -2.60
CA THR A 284 -14.82 -16.84 -3.34
C THR A 284 -13.67 -16.49 -2.40
N ASP A 285 -13.96 -15.93 -1.22
CA ASP A 285 -12.95 -15.70 -0.17
C ASP A 285 -12.34 -17.00 0.35
N LEU A 286 -13.16 -18.05 0.52
CA LEU A 286 -12.73 -19.35 1.01
C LEU A 286 -11.87 -20.11 0.00
N HIS A 287 -12.16 -20.02 -1.29
CA HIS A 287 -11.39 -20.69 -2.35
C HIS A 287 -10.13 -19.89 -2.72
N GLY A 288 -10.19 -18.56 -2.66
CA GLY A 288 -9.12 -17.67 -3.10
C GLY A 288 -9.09 -17.51 -4.63
N PRO A 289 -8.03 -16.91 -5.19
CA PRO A 289 -7.87 -16.84 -6.64
C PRO A 289 -7.72 -18.25 -7.20
N ALA A 290 -8.51 -18.55 -8.22
CA ALA A 290 -8.23 -19.70 -9.05
C ALA A 290 -6.90 -19.43 -9.75
N ILE A 291 -5.83 -20.11 -9.29
CA ILE A 291 -4.69 -20.32 -10.18
C ILE A 291 -5.28 -21.18 -11.28
N ALA A 292 -5.60 -20.56 -12.43
CA ALA A 292 -5.86 -21.32 -13.63
C ALA A 292 -4.77 -22.36 -13.70
N GLN A 293 -5.12 -23.64 -13.74
CA GLN A 293 -4.16 -24.71 -13.99
C GLN A 293 -3.52 -24.34 -15.33
N VAL A 294 -2.41 -23.61 -15.29
CA VAL A 294 -1.64 -23.25 -16.47
C VAL A 294 -1.02 -24.57 -16.89
N GLN A 295 -1.74 -25.25 -17.77
CA GLN A 295 -1.27 -26.41 -18.51
C GLN A 295 -0.12 -26.00 -19.42
#